data_AF-A0A3D2IQX5-F1
#
_entry.id   AF-A0A3D2IQX5-F1
#
_cell.length_a   1.000
_cell.length_b   1.000
_cell.length_c   1.000
_cell.angle_alpha   90.00
_cell.angle_beta   90.00
_cell.angle_gamma   90.00
#
_symmetry.space_group_name_H-M   'P 1'
#
loop_
_entity.id
_entity.type
_entity.pdbx_description
1 polymer ?
#
loop_
_entity_poly.entity_id
_entity_poly.type
_entity_poly.pdbx_seq_one_letter_code
_entity_poly.pdbx_strand_id
1 'polypeptide(L)'
;LGIATWTKPKGGYFISFDTMEGCAKAVVSKCAKAGVVLTPAGATWPGGKDPHDSNIRVAPSFPPLEDLKTATKVLALCTKLVAVKKLLDEATAEAAEKKTAETAE
;
A
#
# COMPACT_ATOMS: atom_id res chain seq x y z
N LEU A 1 5.79 3.06 12.42
CA LEU A 1 4.67 2.31 11.80
C LEU A 1 5.17 1.10 11.02
N GLY A 2 6.25 1.20 10.21
CA GLY A 2 6.79 0.01 9.52
C GLY A 2 5.88 -0.58 8.44
N ILE A 3 4.84 0.15 8.04
CA ILE A 3 3.80 -0.29 7.10
C ILE A 3 4.12 0.02 5.62
N ALA A 4 5.23 0.71 5.38
CA ALA A 4 5.70 1.04 4.04
C ALA A 4 7.19 1.39 4.04
N THR A 5 7.86 1.10 2.92
CA THR A 5 9.23 1.49 2.61
C THR A 5 9.29 2.11 1.22
N TRP A 6 10.28 2.94 0.95
CA TRP A 6 10.45 3.51 -0.39
C TRP A 6 11.89 3.84 -0.69
N THR A 7 12.21 3.87 -1.99
CA THR A 7 13.53 4.26 -2.45
C THR A 7 13.77 5.76 -2.25
N LYS A 8 15.04 6.13 -2.05
CA LYS A 8 15.52 7.52 -2.03
C LYS A 8 16.50 7.72 -3.19
N PRO A 9 15.99 7.76 -4.44
CA PRO A 9 16.85 7.80 -5.61
C PRO A 9 17.63 9.12 -5.66
N LYS A 10 18.89 9.05 -6.11
CA LYS A 10 19.73 10.24 -6.38
C LYS A 10 19.54 10.78 -7.81
N GLY A 11 18.76 10.09 -8.64
CA GLY A 11 18.47 10.43 -10.03
C GLY A 11 17.46 9.46 -10.65
N GLY A 12 16.95 9.79 -11.83
CA GLY A 12 15.86 9.07 -12.50
C GLY A 12 14.48 9.72 -12.28
N TYR A 13 13.42 9.03 -12.73
CA TYR A 13 12.05 9.60 -12.79
C TYR A 13 11.06 9.06 -11.76
N PHE A 14 11.39 7.96 -11.07
CA PHE A 14 10.42 7.21 -10.27
C PHE A 14 10.92 6.93 -8.85
N ILE A 15 9.96 6.85 -7.94
CA ILE A 15 10.15 6.30 -6.59
C ILE A 15 9.43 4.95 -6.54
N SER A 16 10.11 3.93 -6.04
CA SER A 16 9.51 2.63 -5.75
C SER A 16 8.99 2.67 -4.31
N PHE A 17 7.69 2.50 -4.13
CA PHE A 17 7.03 2.55 -2.83
C PHE A 17 6.40 1.19 -2.55
N ASP A 18 6.85 0.54 -1.48
CA ASP A 18 6.35 -0.75 -1.04
C ASP A 18 5.46 -0.55 0.20
N THR A 19 4.26 -1.14 0.14
CA THR A 19 3.32 -1.28 1.25
C THR A 19 3.60 -2.59 1.99
N MET A 20 2.81 -2.89 3.03
CA MET A 20 2.75 -4.27 3.55
C MET A 20 2.33 -5.24 2.42
N GLU A 21 2.80 -6.48 2.49
CA GLU A 21 2.39 -7.53 1.56
C GLU A 21 0.86 -7.64 1.47
N GLY A 22 0.31 -7.83 0.26
CA GLY A 22 -1.13 -7.94 0.01
C GLY A 22 -1.92 -6.63 0.09
N CYS A 23 -1.26 -5.46 0.11
CA CYS A 23 -1.93 -4.18 0.32
C CYS A 23 -1.94 -3.23 -0.88
N ALA A 24 -1.05 -3.39 -1.87
CA ALA A 24 -0.86 -2.41 -2.93
C ALA A 24 -2.12 -2.15 -3.75
N LYS A 25 -2.79 -3.20 -4.22
CA LYS A 25 -4.08 -3.07 -4.94
C LYS A 25 -5.12 -2.32 -4.13
N ALA A 26 -5.23 -2.62 -2.83
CA ALA A 26 -6.19 -1.97 -1.94
C ALA A 26 -5.87 -0.49 -1.73
N VAL A 27 -4.57 -0.15 -1.58
CA VAL A 27 -4.11 1.24 -1.48
C VAL A 27 -4.40 2.01 -2.76
N VAL A 28 -4.04 1.46 -3.93
CA VAL A 28 -4.32 2.09 -5.23
C VAL A 28 -5.82 2.31 -5.43
N SER A 29 -6.64 1.31 -5.11
CA SER A 29 -8.10 1.42 -5.19
C SER A 29 -8.67 2.53 -4.31
N LYS A 30 -8.17 2.66 -3.06
CA LYS A 30 -8.60 3.75 -2.16
C LYS A 30 -8.14 5.12 -2.62
N CYS A 31 -6.91 5.24 -3.13
CA CYS A 31 -6.42 6.52 -3.68
C CYS A 31 -7.31 6.96 -4.86
N ALA A 32 -7.65 6.04 -5.77
CA ALA A 32 -8.52 6.34 -6.90
C ALA A 32 -9.91 6.82 -6.44
N LYS A 33 -10.49 6.20 -5.41
CA LYS A 33 -11.76 6.64 -4.79
C LYS A 33 -11.66 8.03 -4.15
N ALA A 34 -10.47 8.44 -3.73
CA ALA A 34 -10.19 9.77 -3.18
C ALA A 34 -9.75 10.78 -4.26
N GLY A 35 -9.83 10.44 -5.55
CA GLY A 35 -9.47 11.32 -6.66
C GLY A 35 -7.98 11.33 -7.04
N VAL A 36 -7.16 10.45 -6.46
CA VAL A 36 -5.73 10.33 -6.76
C VAL A 36 -5.47 9.05 -7.53
N VAL A 37 -5.20 9.19 -8.83
CA VAL A 37 -4.86 8.06 -9.70
C VAL A 37 -3.36 7.76 -9.60
N LEU A 38 -3.04 6.52 -9.26
CA LEU A 38 -1.67 6.01 -9.18
C LEU A 38 -1.43 5.00 -10.31
N THR A 39 -0.16 4.70 -10.58
CA THR A 39 0.20 3.55 -11.42
C THR A 39 -0.47 2.29 -10.85
N PRO A 40 -1.11 1.43 -11.67
CA PRO A 40 -1.70 0.19 -11.19
C PRO A 40 -0.70 -0.66 -10.41
N ALA A 41 -1.14 -1.26 -9.30
CA ALA A 41 -0.34 -2.21 -8.54
C ALA A 41 0.07 -3.40 -9.44
N GLY A 42 1.32 -3.83 -9.36
CA GLY A 42 1.89 -4.86 -10.23
C GLY A 42 2.42 -4.38 -11.58
N ALA A 43 2.27 -3.10 -11.95
CA ALA A 43 2.69 -2.59 -13.26
C ALA A 43 4.21 -2.70 -13.54
N THR A 44 5.04 -2.80 -12.51
CA THR A 44 6.50 -2.98 -12.61
C THR A 44 6.93 -4.45 -12.65
N TRP A 45 5.97 -5.38 -12.75
CA TRP A 45 6.21 -6.82 -12.90
C TRP A 45 5.79 -7.34 -14.29
N PRO A 46 6.50 -8.34 -14.83
CA PRO A 46 6.05 -9.05 -16.02
C PRO A 46 4.62 -9.58 -15.87
N GLY A 47 3.78 -9.29 -16.86
CA GLY A 47 2.37 -9.69 -16.84
C GLY A 47 1.50 -8.95 -15.82
N GLY A 48 1.98 -7.87 -15.20
CA GLY A 48 1.20 -7.08 -14.24
C GLY A 48 0.98 -7.76 -12.89
N LYS A 49 1.79 -8.76 -12.55
CA LYS A 49 1.61 -9.61 -11.36
C LYS A 49 2.79 -9.45 -10.40
N ASP A 50 2.64 -8.55 -9.44
CA ASP A 50 3.51 -8.49 -8.25
C ASP A 50 3.21 -9.72 -7.37
N PRO A 51 4.20 -10.61 -7.10
CA PRO A 51 4.00 -11.78 -6.26
C PRO A 51 3.60 -11.44 -4.83
N HIS A 52 3.94 -10.25 -4.33
CA HIS A 52 3.65 -9.81 -2.97
C HIS A 52 2.52 -8.78 -2.90
N ASP A 53 1.98 -8.32 -4.04
CA ASP A 53 0.99 -7.23 -4.08
C ASP A 53 1.34 -6.08 -3.11
N SER A 54 2.59 -5.61 -3.21
CA SER A 54 3.22 -4.71 -2.23
C SER A 54 3.63 -3.39 -2.86
N ASN A 55 4.01 -3.38 -4.14
CA ASN A 55 4.62 -2.22 -4.75
C ASN A 55 3.68 -1.31 -5.54
N ILE A 56 3.99 -0.02 -5.46
CA ILE A 56 3.36 1.06 -6.20
C ILE A 56 4.48 1.96 -6.77
N ARG A 57 4.49 2.14 -8.09
CA ARG A 57 5.39 3.11 -8.74
C ARG A 57 4.83 4.53 -8.63
N VAL A 58 5.60 5.43 -8.02
CA VAL A 58 5.28 6.86 -7.91
C VAL A 58 6.09 7.65 -8.94
N ALA A 59 5.40 8.50 -9.72
CA ALA A 59 5.99 9.34 -10.77
C ALA A 59 5.82 10.83 -10.42
N PRO A 60 6.76 11.44 -9.68
CA PRO A 60 6.62 12.81 -9.17
C PRO A 60 6.91 13.90 -10.22
N SER A 61 7.38 13.56 -11.42
CA SER A 61 7.98 14.52 -12.37
C SER A 61 6.97 15.43 -13.10
N PHE A 62 5.69 15.07 -13.16
CA PHE A 62 4.69 15.79 -13.94
C PHE A 62 3.88 16.81 -13.13
N PRO A 63 3.32 16.48 -11.94
CA PRO A 63 2.43 17.40 -11.24
C PRO A 63 3.17 18.61 -10.65
N PRO A 64 2.50 19.77 -10.52
CA PRO A 64 2.97 20.88 -9.69
C PRO A 64 3.24 20.45 -8.24
N LEU A 65 4.12 21.15 -7.55
CA LEU A 65 4.55 20.79 -6.19
C LEU A 65 3.39 20.71 -5.19
N GLU A 66 2.41 21.60 -5.29
CA GLU A 66 1.24 21.63 -4.40
C GLU A 66 0.32 20.41 -4.61
N ASP A 67 0.09 20.02 -5.86
CA ASP A 67 -0.67 18.81 -6.21
C ASP A 67 0.08 17.56 -5.77
N LEU A 68 1.41 17.52 -5.96
CA LEU A 68 2.26 16.42 -5.52
C LEU A 68 2.20 16.24 -4.00
N LYS A 69 2.25 17.33 -3.23
CA LYS A 69 2.11 17.30 -1.76
C LYS A 69 0.74 16.72 -1.36
N THR A 70 -0.32 17.16 -2.02
CA THR A 70 -1.68 16.69 -1.72
C THR A 70 -1.87 15.22 -2.08
N ALA A 71 -1.47 14.80 -3.28
CA ALA A 71 -1.52 13.42 -3.73
C ALA A 71 -0.72 12.48 -2.81
N THR A 72 0.46 12.92 -2.36
CA THR A 72 1.30 12.12 -1.45
C THR A 72 0.68 11.98 -0.06
N LYS A 73 -0.01 13.02 0.45
CA LYS A 73 -0.79 12.92 1.70
C LYS A 73 -1.93 11.91 1.59
N VAL A 74 -2.63 11.90 0.45
CA VAL A 74 -3.68 10.90 0.18
C VAL A 74 -3.10 9.49 0.11
N LEU A 75 -2.00 9.29 -0.62
CA LEU A 75 -1.29 7.99 -0.65
C LEU A 75 -0.92 7.51 0.75
N ALA A 76 -0.32 8.38 1.57
CA ALA A 76 0.06 8.04 2.94
C ALA A 76 -1.16 7.71 3.82
N LEU A 77 -2.26 8.47 3.68
CA LEU A 77 -3.50 8.21 4.42
C LEU A 77 -4.14 6.88 4.02
N CYS A 78 -4.29 6.62 2.72
CA CYS A 78 -4.84 5.37 2.21
C CYS A 78 -3.98 4.17 2.62
N THR A 79 -2.65 4.31 2.59
CA THR A 79 -1.72 3.27 3.07
C THR A 79 -1.94 2.95 4.55
N LYS A 80 -2.03 3.97 5.41
CA LYS A 80 -2.33 3.79 6.84
C LYS A 80 -3.67 3.10 7.07
N LEU A 81 -4.72 3.52 6.35
CA LEU A 81 -6.05 2.93 6.49
C LEU A 81 -6.09 1.46 6.08
N VAL A 82 -5.42 1.10 4.98
CA VAL A 82 -5.32 -0.31 4.54
C VAL A 82 -4.52 -1.14 5.54
N ALA A 83 -3.37 -0.63 5.99
CA ALA A 83 -2.52 -1.33 6.94
C ALA A 83 -3.21 -1.58 8.29
N VAL A 84 -3.87 -0.56 8.85
CA VAL A 84 -4.64 -0.72 10.10
C VAL A 84 -5.76 -1.74 9.94
N LYS A 85 -6.47 -1.72 8.82
CA LYS A 85 -7.52 -2.71 8.55
C LYS A 85 -6.93 -4.12 8.49
N LYS A 86 -5.85 -4.32 7.74
CA LYS A 86 -5.18 -5.62 7.61
C LYS A 86 -4.75 -6.16 8.99
N LEU A 87 -4.04 -5.33 9.77
CA LEU A 87 -3.54 -5.72 11.09
C LEU A 87 -4.68 -6.03 12.07
N LEU A 88 -5.80 -5.30 11.98
CA LEU A 88 -6.98 -5.58 12.80
C LEU A 88 -7.60 -6.92 12.41
N ASP A 89 -7.77 -7.18 11.12
CA ASP A 89 -8.32 -8.43 10.60
C ASP A 89 -7.44 -9.63 11.04
N GLU A 90 -6.11 -9.52 10.92
CA GLU A 90 -5.14 -10.54 11.38
C GLU A 90 -5.23 -10.76 12.89
N ALA A 91 -5.22 -9.70 13.70
CA ALA A 91 -5.33 -9.81 15.16
C ALA A 91 -6.66 -10.46 15.60
N THR A 92 -7.76 -10.18 14.89
CA THR A 92 -9.06 -10.82 15.17
C THR A 92 -9.08 -12.29 14.78
N ALA A 93 -8.41 -12.67 13.68
CA ALA A 93 -8.28 -14.06 13.26
C ALA A 93 -7.46 -14.87 14.28
N GLU A 94 -6.32 -14.34 14.71
CA GLU A 94 -5.47 -14.97 15.74
C GLU A 94 -6.23 -15.17 17.07
N ALA A 95 -7.05 -14.19 17.47
CA ALA A 95 -7.87 -14.28 18.67
C ALA A 95 -8.95 -15.38 18.56
N ALA A 96 -9.54 -15.56 17.36
CA ALA A 96 -10.53 -16.60 17.11
C ALA A 96 -9.91 -18.01 17.10
N GLU A 97 -8.71 -18.16 16.53
CA GLU A 97 -7.98 -19.43 16.51
C GLU A 97 -7.61 -19.89 17.92
N LYS A 98 -7.09 -18.98 18.76
CA LYS A 98 -6.76 -19.28 20.17
C LYS A 98 -7.98 -19.73 20.96
N LYS A 99 -9.13 -19.07 20.78
CA LYS A 99 -10.38 -19.43 21.46
C LYS A 99 -10.87 -20.83 21.06
N THR A 100 -10.68 -21.22 19.80
CA THR A 100 -11.06 -22.55 19.30
C THR A 100 -10.15 -23.64 19.84
N ALA A 101 -8.84 -23.37 19.97
CA ALA A 101 -7.90 -24.30 20.60
C ALA A 101 -8.20 -24.52 22.10
N GLU A 102 -8.59 -23.46 22.82
CA GLU A 102 -8.89 -23.50 24.26
C GLU A 102 -10.23 -24.20 24.60
N THR A 103 -11.12 -24.40 23.61
CA THR A 103 -12.40 -25.12 23.80
C THR A 103 -12.37 -26.57 23.31
N ALA A 104 -11.27 -26.98 22.67
CA ALA A 104 -11.05 -28.36 22.22
C ALA A 104 -10.29 -29.22 23.25
N GLU A 105 -9.92 -28.64 24.39
CA GLU A 105 -9.34 -29.27 25.58
C GLU A 105 -10.38 -29.30 26.72
#